data_AF-A0A6I7X030-F1
#
_entry.id   AF-A0A6I7X030-F1
#
_cell.length_a   1.000
_cell.length_b   1.000
_cell.length_c   1.000
_cell.angle_alpha   90.00
_cell.angle_beta   90.00
_cell.angle_gamma   90.00
#
_symmetry.space_group_name_H-M   'P 1'
#
loop_
_entity.id
_entity.type
_entity.pdbx_description
1 polymer ?
#
loop_
_entity_poly.entity_id
_entity_poly.type
_entity_poly.pdbx_seq_one_letter_code
_entity_poly.pdbx_strand_id
1 'polypeptide(L)'
;MTIDVQKYSLFTEPHWVDQLVVQLKKMLQLKMQLQVEEQRVARLTEALKKVTQRVNLFDKVLIPKAQQDIRKIRIYLSDLERAGVVRAKSTKQKRLRNVHEITS
;
A
#
# COMPACT_ATOMS: atom_id res chain seq x y z
N MET A 1 -7.89 -6.79 -35.71
CA MET A 1 -6.58 -6.30 -36.21
C MET A 1 -6.36 -6.95 -37.56
N THR A 2 -6.37 -6.16 -38.63
CA THR A 2 -6.23 -6.64 -40.01
C THR A 2 -4.78 -6.45 -40.45
N ILE A 3 -4.10 -7.54 -40.82
CA ILE A 3 -2.75 -7.48 -41.37
C ILE A 3 -2.90 -7.24 -42.88
N ASP A 4 -2.52 -6.04 -43.32
CA ASP A 4 -2.51 -5.69 -44.73
C ASP A 4 -1.35 -6.39 -45.44
N VAL A 5 -1.61 -6.91 -46.63
CA VAL A 5 -0.59 -7.56 -47.45
C VAL A 5 -0.60 -6.92 -48.81
N GLN A 6 0.56 -6.39 -49.20
CA GLN A 6 0.80 -5.85 -50.54
C GLN A 6 0.49 -6.91 -51.60
N LYS A 7 -0.16 -6.49 -52.68
CA LYS A 7 -0.51 -7.40 -53.77
C LYS A 7 0.77 -7.88 -54.45
N TYR A 8 0.99 -9.19 -54.42
CA TYR A 8 2.09 -9.86 -55.09
C TYR A 8 1.58 -10.77 -56.21
N SER A 9 2.40 -11.04 -57.22
CA SER A 9 1.94 -11.75 -58.43
C SER A 9 1.96 -13.26 -58.21
N LEU A 10 0.79 -13.84 -57.96
CA LEU A 10 0.60 -15.30 -57.75
C LEU A 10 1.08 -16.17 -58.92
N PHE A 11 1.25 -15.58 -60.12
CA PHE A 11 1.66 -16.27 -61.34
C PHE A 11 3.15 -16.10 -61.69
N THR A 12 3.82 -15.10 -61.11
CA THR A 12 5.22 -14.77 -61.44
C THR A 12 6.18 -15.20 -60.33
N GLU A 13 5.66 -15.40 -59.11
CA GLU A 13 6.44 -15.73 -57.94
C GLU A 13 6.41 -17.23 -57.61
N PRO A 14 7.47 -17.75 -56.94
CA PRO A 14 7.51 -19.14 -56.54
C PRO A 14 6.35 -19.51 -55.60
N HIS A 15 5.82 -20.72 -55.78
CA HIS A 15 4.73 -21.30 -54.98
C HIS A 15 4.97 -21.31 -53.46
N TRP A 16 6.22 -21.18 -52.98
CA TRP A 16 6.53 -21.09 -51.55
C TRP A 16 6.20 -19.73 -50.92
N VAL A 17 6.05 -18.66 -51.73
CA VAL A 17 5.80 -17.29 -51.26
C VAL A 17 4.45 -17.20 -50.55
N ASP A 18 3.43 -17.91 -51.04
CA ASP A 18 2.10 -17.92 -50.42
C ASP A 18 2.12 -18.53 -49.01
N GLN A 19 2.82 -19.67 -48.86
CA GLN A 19 3.02 -20.27 -47.54
C GLN A 19 3.81 -19.34 -46.60
N LEU A 20 4.85 -18.67 -47.11
CA LEU A 20 5.61 -17.71 -46.32
C LEU A 20 4.72 -16.57 -45.80
N VAL A 21 3.88 -15.99 -46.66
CA VAL A 21 2.94 -14.91 -46.29
C VAL A 21 1.96 -15.38 -45.19
N VAL A 22 1.44 -16.61 -45.30
CA VAL A 22 0.57 -17.20 -44.25
C VAL A 22 1.31 -17.33 -42.91
N GLN A 23 2.55 -17.82 -42.93
CA GLN A 23 3.34 -17.98 -41.69
C GLN A 23 3.72 -16.62 -41.09
N LEU A 24 4.07 -15.63 -41.92
CA LEU A 24 4.37 -14.27 -41.46
C LEU A 24 3.15 -13.59 -40.82
N LYS A 25 1.95 -13.77 -41.39
CA LYS A 25 0.70 -13.29 -40.78
C LYS A 25 0.50 -13.89 -39.38
N LYS A 26 0.68 -15.21 -39.24
CA LYS A 26 0.56 -15.89 -37.94
C LYS A 26 1.59 -15.40 -36.94
N MET A 27 2.84 -15.26 -37.36
CA MET A 27 3.92 -14.75 -36.51
C MET A 27 3.63 -13.32 -36.03
N LEU A 28 3.18 -12.44 -36.93
CA LEU A 28 2.82 -11.06 -36.58
C LEU A 28 1.65 -11.02 -35.59
N GLN A 29 0.64 -11.85 -35.80
CA GLN A 29 -0.49 -11.96 -34.88
C GLN A 29 -0.04 -12.38 -33.47
N LEU A 30 0.80 -13.43 -33.37
CA LEU A 30 1.33 -13.91 -32.10
C LEU A 30 2.23 -12.87 -31.41
N LYS A 31 3.11 -12.21 -32.16
CA LYS A 31 3.97 -11.15 -31.63
C LYS A 31 3.15 -10.00 -31.04
N MET A 32 2.09 -9.60 -31.72
CA MET A 32 1.24 -8.51 -31.25
C MET A 32 0.43 -8.89 -30.02
N GLN A 33 -0.06 -10.13 -29.96
CA GLN A 33 -0.68 -10.67 -28.74
C GLN A 33 0.31 -10.68 -27.58
N LEU A 34 1.53 -11.18 -27.80
CA LEU A 34 2.58 -11.21 -26.77
C LEU A 34 2.89 -9.80 -26.26
N GLN A 35 3.05 -8.82 -27.15
CA GLN A 35 3.33 -7.44 -26.77
C GLN A 35 2.21 -6.85 -25.88
N VAL A 36 0.95 -7.14 -26.20
CA VAL A 36 -0.19 -6.69 -25.37
C VAL A 36 -0.16 -7.35 -23.99
N GLU A 37 0.11 -8.65 -23.92
CA GLU A 37 0.17 -9.37 -22.65
C GLU A 37 1.35 -8.93 -21.78
N GLU A 38 2.53 -8.71 -22.36
CA GLU A 38 3.68 -8.13 -21.66
C GLU A 38 3.34 -6.76 -21.07
N GLN A 39 2.61 -5.93 -21.82
CA GLN A 39 2.19 -4.61 -21.33
C GLN A 39 1.17 -4.71 -20.19
N ARG A 40 0.29 -5.72 -20.20
CA ARG A 40 -0.61 -6.00 -19.07
C ARG A 40 0.17 -6.42 -17.84
N VAL A 41 1.11 -7.35 -17.98
CA VAL A 41 1.95 -7.85 -16.89
C VAL A 41 2.79 -6.71 -16.29
N ALA A 42 3.36 -5.85 -17.12
CA ALA A 42 4.14 -4.69 -16.66
C ALA A 42 3.28 -3.75 -15.79
N ARG A 43 2.07 -3.42 -16.23
CA ARG A 43 1.13 -2.57 -15.46
C ARG A 43 0.74 -3.20 -14.12
N LEU A 44 0.42 -4.50 -14.13
CA LEU A 44 0.09 -5.24 -12.91
C LEU A 44 1.28 -5.27 -11.94
N THR A 45 2.49 -5.48 -12.45
CA THR A 45 3.71 -5.50 -11.65
C THR A 45 3.96 -4.15 -10.97
N GLU A 46 3.75 -3.04 -11.68
CA GLU A 46 3.88 -1.70 -11.09
C GLU A 46 2.83 -1.46 -10.00
N ALA A 47 1.58 -1.86 -10.24
CA ALA A 47 0.51 -1.76 -9.25
C ALA A 47 0.83 -2.60 -8.00
N LEU A 48 1.28 -3.84 -8.19
CA LEU A 48 1.69 -4.74 -7.12
C LEU A 48 2.82 -4.13 -6.29
N LYS A 49 3.84 -3.55 -6.94
CA LYS A 49 4.94 -2.85 -6.25
C LYS A 49 4.43 -1.75 -5.33
N LYS A 50 3.49 -0.92 -5.79
CA LYS A 50 2.89 0.15 -4.98
C LYS A 50 2.13 -0.41 -3.78
N VAL A 51 1.38 -1.50 -3.97
CA VAL A 51 0.65 -2.16 -2.87
C VAL A 51 1.63 -2.74 -1.84
N THR A 52 2.66 -3.46 -2.28
CA THR A 52 3.69 -4.02 -1.39
C THR A 52 4.41 -2.93 -0.60
N GLN A 53 4.77 -1.82 -1.25
CA GLN A 53 5.37 -0.67 -0.57
C GLN A 53 4.46 -0.09 0.52
N ARG A 54 3.15 0.02 0.24
CA ARG A 54 2.17 0.48 1.24
C ARG A 54 2.10 -0.47 2.42
N VAL A 55 1.99 -1.78 2.18
CA VAL A 55 1.97 -2.79 3.26
C VAL A 55 3.22 -2.68 4.12
N ASN A 56 4.39 -2.55 3.52
CA ASN A 56 5.64 -2.39 4.26
C ASN A 56 5.68 -1.07 5.06
N LEU A 57 5.19 0.03 4.48
CA LEU A 57 5.08 1.31 5.19
C LEU A 57 4.16 1.20 6.41
N PHE A 58 3.03 0.52 6.28
CA PHE A 58 2.12 0.27 7.39
C PHE A 58 2.76 -0.59 8.47
N ASP A 59 3.29 -1.76 8.10
CA ASP A 59 3.85 -2.74 9.02
C ASP A 59 5.09 -2.21 9.76
N LYS A 60 6.01 -1.56 9.03
CA LYS A 60 7.31 -1.17 9.59
C LYS A 60 7.34 0.23 10.18
N VAL A 61 6.45 1.14 9.78
CA VAL A 61 6.53 2.55 10.20
C VAL A 61 5.27 3.02 10.88
N LEU A 62 4.12 2.97 10.20
CA LEU A 62 2.91 3.64 10.69
C LEU A 62 2.29 2.92 11.89
N ILE A 63 2.17 1.59 11.85
CA ILE A 63 1.61 0.81 12.97
C ILE A 63 2.50 0.94 14.22
N PRO A 64 3.83 0.73 14.15
CA PRO A 64 4.69 0.92 15.32
C PRO A 64 4.64 2.34 15.89
N LYS A 65 4.65 3.36 15.03
CA LYS A 65 4.56 4.76 15.46
C LYS A 65 3.23 5.05 16.17
N ALA A 66 2.12 4.62 15.59
CA ALA A 66 0.80 4.77 16.20
C ALA A 66 0.72 4.09 17.57
N GLN A 67 1.28 2.88 17.71
CA GLN A 67 1.34 2.18 18.99
C GLN A 67 2.17 2.95 20.03
N GLN A 68 3.30 3.54 19.61
CA GLN A 68 4.12 4.37 20.50
C GLN A 68 3.37 5.62 20.96
N ASP A 69 2.66 6.29 20.05
CA ASP A 69 1.89 7.49 20.36
C ASP A 69 0.72 7.18 21.31
N ILE A 70 0.00 6.07 21.07
CA ILE A 70 -1.04 5.57 21.99
C ILE A 70 -0.44 5.29 23.39
N ARG A 71 0.75 4.69 23.45
CA ARG A 71 1.43 4.41 24.72
C ARG A 71 1.76 5.70 25.47
N LYS A 72 2.28 6.73 24.78
CA LYS A 72 2.57 8.04 25.39
C LYS A 72 1.32 8.70 25.95
N ILE A 73 0.23 8.72 25.18
CA ILE A 73 -1.06 9.27 25.61
C ILE A 73 -1.54 8.55 26.87
N ARG A 74 -1.46 7.21 26.89
CA ARG A 74 -1.88 6.41 28.05
C ARG A 74 -1.08 6.75 29.32
N ILE A 75 0.24 6.87 29.21
CA ILE A 75 1.10 7.24 30.34
C ILE A 75 0.70 8.63 30.86
N TYR A 76 0.56 9.60 29.96
CA TYR A 76 0.16 10.96 30.34
C TYR A 76 -1.19 11.00 31.07
N LEU A 77 -2.19 10.27 30.57
CA LEU A 77 -3.51 10.17 31.22
C LEU A 77 -3.42 9.52 32.61
N SER A 78 -2.66 8.42 32.75
CA SER A 78 -2.47 7.76 34.04
C SER A 78 -1.77 8.66 35.07
N ASP A 79 -0.79 9.46 34.64
CA ASP A 79 -0.12 10.41 35.51
C ASP A 79 -1.03 11.57 35.92
N LEU A 80 -1.89 12.05 35.01
CA LEU A 80 -2.91 13.05 35.30
C LEU A 80 -3.91 12.55 36.36
N GLU A 81 -4.40 11.31 36.23
CA GLU A 81 -5.29 10.67 37.20
C GLU A 81 -4.63 10.56 38.59
N ARG A 82 -3.37 10.09 38.64
CA ARG A 82 -2.60 10.00 39.90
C ARG A 82 -2.42 11.37 40.55
N ALA A 83 -2.07 12.39 39.77
CA ALA A 83 -1.91 13.75 40.27
C ALA A 83 -3.22 14.30 40.88
N GLY A 84 -4.36 13.96 40.29
CA GLY A 84 -5.69 14.30 40.82
C GLY A 84 -5.95 13.68 42.20
N VAL A 85 -5.67 12.39 42.36
CA VAL A 85 -5.86 11.67 43.64
C VAL A 85 -4.94 12.20 44.73
N VAL A 86 -3.68 12.49 44.43
CA VAL A 86 -2.75 13.07 45.42
C VAL A 86 -3.24 14.44 45.87
N ARG A 87 -3.70 15.29 44.94
CA ARG A 87 -4.23 16.62 45.27
C ARG A 87 -5.48 16.55 46.16
N ALA A 88 -6.37 15.59 45.89
CA ALA A 88 -7.54 15.33 46.71
C ALA A 88 -7.15 14.86 48.13
N LYS A 89 -6.17 13.95 48.25
CA LYS A 89 -5.62 13.50 49.54
C LYS A 89 -5.00 14.65 50.34
N SER A 90 -4.16 15.48 49.71
CA SER A 90 -3.54 16.64 50.38
C SER A 90 -4.56 17.66 50.86
N THR A 91 -5.61 17.92 50.08
CA THR A 91 -6.70 18.82 50.46
C THR A 91 -7.47 18.29 51.67
N LYS A 92 -7.80 16.99 51.67
CA LYS A 92 -8.45 16.34 52.81
C LYS A 92 -7.59 16.39 54.07
N GLN A 93 -6.28 16.14 53.95
CA GLN A 93 -5.35 16.15 55.09
C GLN A 93 -5.14 17.56 55.67
N LYS A 94 -5.09 18.60 54.83
CA LYS A 94 -5.10 20.00 55.29
C LYS A 94 -6.39 20.34 56.03
N ARG A 95 -7.56 19.94 55.50
CA ARG A 95 -8.85 20.17 56.17
C ARG A 95 -8.91 19.51 57.54
N LEU A 96 -8.43 18.27 57.65
CA LEU A 96 -8.40 17.54 58.93
C LEU A 96 -7.47 18.20 59.96
N ARG A 97 -6.32 18.75 59.54
CA ARG A 97 -5.43 19.52 60.44
C ARG A 97 -6.08 20.80 60.93
N ASN A 98 -6.69 21.57 60.04
CA ASN A 98 -7.36 22.82 60.42
C ASN A 98 -8.54 22.56 61.38
N VAL A 99 -9.27 21.45 61.22
CA VAL A 99 -10.31 21.05 62.18
C VAL A 99 -9.70 20.74 63.56
N HIS A 100 -8.56 20.07 63.61
CA HIS A 100 -7.89 19.74 64.87
C HIS A 100 -7.36 20.99 65.61
N GLU A 101 -6.88 21.99 64.89
CA GLU A 101 -6.44 23.30 65.43
C GLU A 101 -7.60 24.16 65.94
N ILE A 102 -8.82 23.99 65.43
CA ILE A 102 -10.02 24.71 65.90
C ILE A 102 -10.66 24.03 67.13
N THR A 103 -10.35 22.75 67.36
CA THR A 103 -10.95 21.94 68.44
C THR A 103 -10.01 21.77 69.65
N SER A 104 -8.81 22.37 69.62
CA SER A 104 -7.87 22.48 70.75
C SER A 104 -7.82 23.92 71.24
#